data_AF-A0A959DC37-F1
#
_entry.id   AF-A0A959DC37-F1
#
_cell.length_a   1.000
_cell.length_b   1.000
_cell.length_c   1.000
_cell.angle_alpha   90.00
_cell.angle_beta   90.00
_cell.angle_gamma   90.00
#
_symmetry.space_group_name_H-M   'P 1'
#
loop_
_entity.id
_entity.type
_entity.pdbx_description
1 polymer ?
#
loop_
_entity_poly.entity_id
_entity_poly.type
_entity_poly.pdbx_seq_one_letter_code
_entity_poly.pdbx_strand_id
1 'polypeptide(L)' 'MNIFVAKLSYDTSEDTLRETFEEFGEVSSAKIIMDKFTGRSKGFGF' A
#
# COMPACT_ATOMS: atom_id res chain seq x y z
N MET A 1 5.58 5.66 -12.85
CA MET A 1 5.57 4.19 -12.94
C MET A 1 4.83 3.71 -11.71
N ASN A 2 3.86 2.82 -11.84
CA ASN A 2 3.07 2.35 -10.69
C ASN A 2 3.49 0.91 -10.40
N ILE A 3 3.79 0.62 -9.13
CA ILE A 3 4.24 -0.70 -8.69
C ILE A 3 3.06 -1.37 -8.01
N PHE A 4 2.71 -2.58 -8.44
CA PHE A 4 1.67 -3.35 -7.76
C PHE A 4 2.28 -4.15 -6.62
N VAL A 5 1.74 -4.00 -5.42
CA VAL A 5 2.17 -4.74 -4.23
C VAL A 5 1.00 -5.56 -3.70
N ALA A 6 1.18 -6.87 -3.56
CA ALA A 6 0.14 -7.81 -3.12
C ALA A 6 0.57 -8.61 -1.89
N LYS A 7 -0.41 -9.29 -1.27
CA LYS A 7 -0.24 -10.03 -0.01
C LYS A 7 0.23 -9.13 1.13
N LEU A 8 -0.21 -7.88 1.12
CA LEU A 8 -0.02 -6.97 2.25
C LEU A 8 -0.77 -7.49 3.47
N SER A 9 -0.18 -7.32 4.65
CA SER A 9 -0.90 -7.55 5.90
C SER A 9 -2.09 -6.61 5.97
N TYR A 10 -3.17 -7.03 6.64
CA TYR A 10 -4.32 -6.16 6.87
C TYR A 10 -3.98 -4.98 7.80
N ASP A 11 -2.89 -5.09 8.56
CA ASP A 11 -2.37 -4.05 9.44
C ASP A 11 -1.42 -3.08 8.72
N THR A 12 -1.05 -3.34 7.46
CA THR A 12 -0.20 -2.43 6.69
C THR A 12 -0.95 -1.13 6.41
N SER A 13 -0.30 0.00 6.67
CA SER A 13 -0.78 1.35 6.33
C SER A 13 -0.07 1.91 5.10
N GLU A 14 -0.65 2.94 4.50
CA GLU A 14 -0.03 3.66 3.37
C GLU A 14 1.30 4.29 3.76
N ASP A 15 1.42 4.81 5.00
CA ASP A 15 2.67 5.36 5.51
C ASP A 15 3.76 4.31 5.64
N THR A 16 3.47 3.14 6.23
CA THR A 16 4.45 2.07 6.35
C THR A 16 4.87 1.55 4.98
N LEU A 17 3.93 1.46 4.03
CA LEU A 17 4.24 1.06 2.65
C LEU A 17 5.16 2.09 1.99
N ARG A 18 4.84 3.39 2.10
CA ARG A 18 5.66 4.48 1.56
C ARG A 18 7.08 4.45 2.14
N GLU A 19 7.21 4.47 3.46
CA GLU A 19 8.50 4.49 4.16
C GLU A 19 9.38 3.29 3.76
N THR A 20 8.79 2.11 3.62
CA THR A 20 9.52 0.90 3.20
C THR A 20 10.07 1.04 1.78
N PHE A 21 9.32 1.63 0.85
CA PHE A 21 9.75 1.80 -0.54
C PHE A 21 10.65 3.03 -0.73
N GLU A 22 10.61 4.02 0.17
CA GLU A 22 11.47 5.20 0.16
C GLU A 22 12.96 4.84 0.31
N GLU A 23 13.28 3.70 0.93
CA GLU A 23 14.66 3.18 1.00
C GLU A 23 15.23 2.82 -0.38
N PHE A 24 14.37 2.56 -1.37
CA PHE A 24 14.77 2.17 -2.73
C PHE A 24 14.67 3.31 -3.75
N GLY A 25 14.11 4.48 -3.37
CA GLY A 25 13.96 5.64 -4.23
C GLY A 25 12.81 6.55 -3.83
N GLU A 26 12.57 7.60 -4.60
CA GLU A 26 11.48 8.55 -4.33
C GLU A 26 10.11 7.91 -4.57
N VAL A 27 9.22 7.94 -3.56
CA VAL A 27 7.84 7.46 -3.65
C VAL A 27 6.90 8.66 -3.76
N SER A 28 6.29 8.86 -4.94
CA SER A 28 5.33 9.96 -5.12
C SER A 28 3.98 9.70 -4.45
N SER A 29 3.55 8.44 -4.37
CA SER A 29 2.29 8.05 -3.74
C SER A 29 2.32 6.58 -3.34
N ALA A 30 1.73 6.25 -2.20
CA ALA A 30 1.42 4.88 -1.79
C ALA A 30 -0.06 4.80 -1.45
N LYS A 31 -0.77 3.79 -1.95
CA LYS A 31 -2.21 3.64 -1.74
C LYS A 31 -2.61 2.20 -1.50
N ILE A 32 -3.31 1.95 -0.40
CA ILE A 32 -3.85 0.62 -0.09
C ILE A 32 -5.29 0.55 -0.59
N ILE A 33 -5.60 -0.52 -1.31
CA ILE A 33 -6.93 -0.71 -1.84
C ILE A 33 -7.81 -1.31 -0.76
N MET A 34 -8.76 -0.50 -0.30
CA MET A 34 -9.75 -0.87 0.69
C MET A 34 -11.04 -1.36 0.01
N ASP A 35 -11.69 -2.33 0.64
CA ASP A 35 -13.04 -2.75 0.30
C ASP A 35 -14.05 -1.70 0.77
N LYS A 36 -14.87 -1.21 -0.17
CA LYS A 36 -15.78 -0.09 0.07
C LYS A 36 -16.95 -0.41 1.01
N PHE A 37 -17.30 -1.70 1.16
CA PHE A 37 -18.44 -2.11 1.97
C PHE A 37 -18.01 -2.46 3.40
N THR A 38 -16.88 -3.14 3.53
CA THR A 38 -16.36 -3.60 4.82
C THR A 38 -15.35 -2.64 5.45
N GLY A 39 -14.80 -1.71 4.67
CA GLY A 39 -13.72 -0.81 5.10
C GLY A 39 -12.38 -1.52 5.33
N ARG A 40 -12.27 -2.81 4.97
CA ARG A 40 -11.05 -3.61 5.20
C ARG A 40 -10.12 -3.54 4.02
N SER A 41 -8.81 -3.67 4.28
CA SER A 41 -7.82 -3.80 3.21
C SER A 41 -8.13 -5.04 2.35
N LYS A 42 -7.98 -4.91 1.03
CA LYS A 42 -8.03 -6.04 0.09
C LYS A 42 -6.70 -6.80 0.01
N GLY A 43 -5.71 -6.41 0.81
CA GLY A 43 -4.40 -7.04 0.87
C GLY A 43 -3.48 -6.68 -0.31
N PHE A 44 -3.76 -5.57 -1.00
CA PHE A 44 -2.92 -5.05 -2.07
C PHE A 44 -2.98 -3.53 -2.19
N GLY A 45 -1.95 -2.96 -2.82
CA GLY A 45 -1.77 -1.52 -3.00
C GLY A 45 -0.91 -1.16 -4.21
N PHE A 46 -0.72 0.14 -4.39
CA PHE A 46 0.06 0.75 -5.46
C PHE A 46 0.97 1.87 -4.95
#